data_AF-N6YRA5-F1
#
_entry.id   AF-N6YRA5-F1
#
_cell.length_a   1.000
_cell.length_b   1.000
_cell.length_c   1.000
_cell.angle_alpha   90.00
_cell.angle_beta   90.00
_cell.angle_gamma   90.00
#
_symmetry.space_group_name_H-M   'P 1'
#
loop_
_entity.id
_entity.type
_entity.pdbx_description
1 polymer ?
#
loop_
_entity_poly.entity_id
_entity_poly.type
_entity_poly.pdbx_seq_one_letter_code
_entity_poly.pdbx_strand_id
1 'polypeptide(L)'
;MERHPLASQAFIPMSGHPYLVVVAPPGPTPDAQDLRVFLAQPHQGVNYAPGVWHHPLLALDAVSEFIVIDRAGPGHNCDEITLPQQGIIASRNG
;
A
#
# COMPACT_ATOMS: atom_id res chain seq x y z
N MET A 1 -3.52 -4.27 -7.05
CA MET A 1 -4.04 -3.37 -5.99
C MET A 1 -5.00 -4.19 -5.15
N GLU A 2 -5.05 -3.91 -3.86
CA GLU A 2 -6.01 -4.51 -2.94
C GLU A 2 -6.71 -3.43 -2.13
N ARG A 3 -7.84 -3.77 -1.50
CA ARG A 3 -8.47 -2.93 -0.48
C ARG A 3 -9.13 -3.78 0.60
N HIS A 4 -9.27 -3.18 1.78
CA HIS A 4 -9.94 -3.79 2.93
C HIS A 4 -11.24 -3.02 3.26
N PRO A 5 -12.43 -3.43 2.76
CA PRO A 5 -13.65 -2.63 2.90
C PRO A 5 -14.25 -2.59 4.31
N LEU A 6 -13.91 -3.55 5.18
CA LEU A 6 -14.48 -3.67 6.53
C LEU A 6 -13.57 -3.14 7.64
N ALA A 7 -12.32 -2.76 7.34
CA ALA A 7 -11.38 -2.22 8.34
C ALA A 7 -10.20 -1.50 7.71
N SER A 8 -9.52 -0.69 8.53
CA SER A 8 -8.21 -0.14 8.21
C SER A 8 -7.12 -1.21 8.29
N GLN A 9 -5.97 -0.94 7.66
CA GLN A 9 -4.77 -1.75 7.79
C GLN A 9 -3.55 -0.84 7.95
N ALA A 10 -2.75 -1.08 8.99
CA ALA A 10 -1.57 -0.29 9.29
C ALA A 10 -0.27 -1.07 9.09
N PHE A 11 0.75 -0.37 8.58
CA PHE A 11 2.10 -0.86 8.39
C PHE A 11 3.09 0.09 9.07
N ILE A 12 3.93 -0.46 9.95
CA ILE A 12 4.95 0.30 10.67
C ILE A 12 6.33 -0.31 10.36
N PRO A 13 7.25 0.42 9.71
CA PRO A 13 8.57 -0.10 9.37
C PRO A 13 9.44 -0.31 10.63
N MET A 14 10.17 -1.41 10.66
CA MET A 14 11.07 -1.76 11.78
C MET A 14 12.55 -1.81 11.39
N SER A 15 12.86 -1.95 10.11
CA SER A 15 14.24 -2.19 9.64
C SER A 15 15.00 -0.93 9.22
N GLY A 16 14.42 0.26 9.37
CA GLY A 16 15.13 1.52 9.07
C GLY A 16 15.34 1.82 7.57
N HIS A 17 14.63 1.13 6.68
CA HIS A 17 14.67 1.36 5.24
C HIS A 17 13.44 2.13 4.74
N PRO A 18 13.58 2.98 3.70
CA PRO A 18 12.42 3.58 3.05
C PRO A 18 11.60 2.54 2.30
N TYR A 19 10.34 2.86 2.01
CA TYR A 19 9.45 1.99 1.25
C TYR A 19 8.48 2.82 0.40
N LEU A 20 7.91 2.19 -0.62
CA LEU A 20 6.93 2.84 -1.49
C LEU A 20 5.51 2.52 -1.03
N VAL A 21 4.68 3.56 -1.05
CA VAL A 21 3.25 3.46 -0.77
C VAL A 21 2.50 3.92 -2.01
N VAL A 22 1.77 3.00 -2.63
CA VAL A 22 0.93 3.28 -3.81
C VAL A 22 -0.51 3.16 -3.38
N VAL A 23 -1.29 4.22 -3.57
CA VAL A 23 -2.70 4.30 -3.14
C VAL A 23 -3.60 4.87 -4.23
N ALA A 24 -4.89 4.56 -4.15
CA ALA A 24 -5.96 5.21 -4.86
C ALA A 24 -7.19 5.41 -3.94
N PRO A 25 -8.05 6.40 -4.23
CA PRO A 25 -9.26 6.65 -3.44
C PRO A 25 -10.17 5.43 -3.34
N PRO A 26 -10.94 5.26 -2.26
CA PRO A 26 -11.93 4.20 -2.16
C PRO A 26 -13.03 4.34 -3.24
N GLY A 27 -13.65 3.23 -3.62
CA GLY A 27 -14.77 3.23 -4.57
C GLY A 27 -14.58 2.24 -5.73
N PRO A 28 -14.88 2.61 -6.98
CA PRO A 28 -14.64 1.76 -8.15
C PRO A 28 -13.19 1.29 -8.26
N THR A 29 -12.96 0.28 -9.11
CA THR A 29 -11.60 -0.15 -9.46
C THR A 29 -10.81 1.04 -10.03
N PRO A 30 -9.62 1.35 -9.50
CA PRO A 30 -8.86 2.52 -9.93
C PRO A 30 -8.14 2.25 -11.24
N ASP A 31 -7.97 3.29 -12.05
CA ASP A 31 -7.08 3.29 -13.20
C ASP A 31 -5.72 3.89 -12.83
N ALA A 32 -4.74 3.76 -13.73
CA ALA A 32 -3.37 4.24 -13.50
C ALA A 32 -3.30 5.74 -13.13
N GLN A 33 -4.21 6.57 -13.65
CA GLN A 33 -4.28 8.01 -13.38
C GLN A 33 -4.72 8.37 -11.94
N ASP A 34 -5.42 7.45 -11.28
CA ASP A 34 -5.95 7.66 -9.93
C ASP A 34 -4.89 7.36 -8.87
N LEU A 35 -3.80 6.67 -9.27
CA LEU A 35 -2.74 6.28 -8.37
C LEU A 35 -1.96 7.50 -7.88
N ARG A 36 -1.58 7.44 -6.61
CA ARG A 36 -0.59 8.32 -5.99
C ARG A 36 0.49 7.45 -5.36
N VAL A 37 1.74 7.85 -5.57
CA VAL A 37 2.91 7.16 -5.06
C VAL A 37 3.62 8.06 -4.07
N PHE A 38 3.90 7.52 -2.89
CA PHE A 38 4.64 8.19 -1.84
C PHE A 38 5.90 7.39 -1.51
N LEU A 39 7.00 8.09 -1.26
CA LEU A 39 8.19 7.53 -0.65
C LEU A 39 8.10 7.73 0.86
N ALA A 40 7.69 6.70 1.58
CA ALA A 40 7.63 6.73 3.03
C ALA A 40 9.06 6.57 3.60
N GLN A 41 9.44 7.52 4.46
CA GLN A 41 10.74 7.51 5.11
C GLN A 41 10.81 6.40 6.17
N PRO A 42 12.01 5.95 6.58
CA PRO A 42 12.20 4.85 7.53
C PRO A 42 11.42 4.89 8.85
N HIS A 43 10.98 6.08 9.27
CA HIS A 43 10.27 6.32 10.54
C HIS A 43 8.79 6.65 10.34
N GLN A 44 8.27 6.50 9.12
CA GLN A 44 6.89 6.83 8.77
C GLN A 44 6.08 5.55 8.58
N GLY A 45 5.19 5.27 9.53
CA GLY A 45 4.14 4.26 9.34
C GLY A 45 2.97 4.81 8.53
N VAL A 46 2.19 3.92 7.93
CA VAL A 46 0.93 4.26 7.25
C VAL A 46 -0.23 3.48 7.83
N ASN A 47 -1.41 4.07 7.82
CA ASN A 47 -2.68 3.39 8.10
C ASN A 47 -3.65 3.68 6.97
N TYR A 48 -3.97 2.66 6.18
CA TYR A 48 -4.95 2.77 5.10
C TYR A 48 -6.34 2.77 5.70
N ALA A 49 -7.14 3.81 5.40
CA ALA A 49 -8.53 3.84 5.82
C ALA A 49 -9.35 2.72 5.12
N PRO A 50 -10.47 2.26 5.71
CA PRO A 50 -11.31 1.23 5.10
C PRO A 50 -11.66 1.55 3.65
N GLY A 51 -11.52 0.56 2.77
CA GLY A 51 -11.85 0.64 1.35
C GLY A 51 -10.85 1.38 0.46
N VAL A 52 -9.81 2.02 1.02
CA VAL A 52 -8.73 2.63 0.23
C VAL A 52 -8.00 1.55 -0.55
N TRP A 53 -7.88 1.76 -1.87
CA TRP A 53 -7.05 0.90 -2.70
C TRP A 53 -5.58 1.19 -2.42
N HIS A 54 -4.80 0.14 -2.25
CA HIS A 54 -3.36 0.23 -2.08
C HIS A 54 -2.65 -0.94 -2.76
N HIS A 55 -1.37 -0.78 -3.03
CA HIS A 55 -0.53 -1.89 -3.50
C HIS A 55 -0.04 -2.70 -2.29
N PRO A 56 0.12 -4.03 -2.40
CA PRO A 56 0.85 -4.82 -1.42
C PRO A 56 2.23 -4.21 -1.10
N LEU A 57 2.77 -4.51 0.07
CA LEU A 57 3.98 -3.87 0.61
C LEU A 57 5.16 -3.85 -0.39
N LEU A 58 5.75 -2.67 -0.62
CA LEU A 58 6.89 -2.45 -1.52
C LEU A 58 8.10 -1.91 -0.75
N ALA A 59 8.85 -2.81 -0.10
CA ALA A 59 10.12 -2.46 0.54
C ALA A 59 11.18 -2.12 -0.52
N LEU A 60 12.07 -1.17 -0.19
CA LEU A 60 13.21 -0.82 -1.03
C LEU A 60 14.52 -1.33 -0.39
N ASP A 61 15.54 -1.46 -1.23
CA ASP A 61 16.95 -1.73 -0.91
C ASP A 61 17.26 -3.11 -0.29
N ALA A 62 16.52 -3.52 0.74
CA ALA A 62 16.75 -4.75 1.49
C ALA A 62 15.45 -5.38 1.99
N VAL A 63 15.54 -6.67 2.34
CA VAL A 63 14.46 -7.35 3.08
C VAL A 63 14.18 -6.57 4.36
N SER A 64 12.91 -6.22 4.56
CA SER A 64 12.49 -5.33 5.64
C SER A 64 11.34 -5.94 6.43
N GLU A 65 11.35 -5.68 7.73
CA GLU A 65 10.32 -6.11 8.67
C GLU A 65 9.34 -4.98 8.96
N PHE A 66 8.08 -5.36 9.10
CA PHE A 66 6.99 -4.44 9.41
C PHE A 66 6.10 -5.03 10.50
N ILE A 67 5.68 -4.18 11.43
CA ILE A 67 4.51 -4.50 12.24
C ILE A 67 3.28 -4.23 11.38
N VAL A 68 2.39 -5.22 11.31
CA VAL A 68 1.11 -5.12 10.60
C VAL A 68 -0.02 -5.20 11.61
N ILE A 69 -0.95 -4.25 11.54
CA ILE A 69 -2.17 -4.25 12.37
C ILE A 69 -3.36 -4.24 11.43
N ASP A 70 -4.13 -5.33 11.43
CA ASP A 70 -5.29 -5.52 10.56
C ASP A 70 -6.45 -6.24 11.26
N ARG A 71 -7.49 -6.54 10.49
CA ARG A 71 -8.72 -7.16 10.98
C ARG A 71 -8.68 -8.68 10.85
N ALA A 72 -8.81 -9.38 11.97
CA ALA A 72 -8.97 -10.84 12.04
C ALA A 72 -10.44 -11.33 12.16
N GLY A 73 -11.43 -10.48 11.84
CA GLY A 73 -12.86 -10.83 11.94
C GLY A 73 -13.39 -11.67 10.76
N PRO A 74 -14.58 -12.29 10.89
CA PRO A 74 -15.16 -13.12 9.84
C PRO A 74 -15.60 -12.29 8.60
N GLY A 75 -15.82 -12.96 7.46
CA GLY A 75 -16.32 -12.34 6.21
C GLY A 75 -15.22 -11.94 5.23
N HIS A 76 -15.63 -11.56 4.01
CA HIS A 76 -14.71 -11.15 2.94
C HIS A 76 -14.25 -9.71 3.15
N ASN A 77 -12.96 -9.53 3.45
CA ASN A 77 -12.36 -8.22 3.71
C ASN A 77 -11.19 -7.90 2.79
N CYS A 78 -10.93 -8.64 1.72
CA CYS A 78 -9.85 -8.30 0.79
C CYS A 78 -10.37 -8.40 -0.63
N ASP A 79 -10.50 -7.26 -1.31
CA ASP A 79 -10.76 -7.26 -2.75
C ASP A 79 -9.43 -7.03 -3.47
N GLU A 80 -9.08 -7.91 -4.41
CA GLU A 80 -7.85 -7.81 -5.20
C GLU A 80 -8.15 -7.60 -6.68
N ILE A 81 -7.40 -6.70 -7.31
CA ILE A 81 -7.48 -6.45 -8.75
C ILE A 81 -6.08 -6.36 -9.37
N THR A 82 -5.98 -6.84 -10.60
CA THR A 82 -4.84 -6.58 -11.48
C THR A 82 -5.14 -5.34 -12.29
N LEU A 83 -4.22 -4.36 -12.26
CA LEU A 83 -4.32 -3.20 -13.13
C LEU A 83 -4.02 -3.62 -14.58
N PRO A 84 -4.78 -3.12 -15.57
CA PRO A 84 -4.60 -3.53 -16.96
C PRO A 84 -3.28 -3.03 -17.58
N GLN A 85 -2.65 -2.01 -17.00
CA GLN A 85 -1.34 -1.51 -17.43
C GLN A 85 -0.29 -1.65 -16.33
N GLN A 86 0.96 -1.88 -16.75
CA GLN A 86 2.12 -1.83 -15.87
C GLN A 86 2.56 -0.38 -15.66
N GLY A 87 2.97 -0.05 -14.44
CA GLY A 87 3.57 1.24 -14.10
C GLY A 87 5.07 1.11 -13.87
N ILE A 88 5.83 2.17 -14.21
CA ILE A 88 7.25 2.29 -13.88
C ILE A 88 7.41 3.44 -12.88
N ILE A 89 7.97 3.14 -11.72
CA ILE A 89 8.39 4.16 -10.74
C ILE A 89 9.85 4.46 -11.02
N ALA A 90 10.11 5.53 -11.78
CA ALA A 90 11.47 5.95 -12.08
C ALA A 90 12.15 6.49 -10.81
N SER A 91 13.31 5.93 -10.45
CA SER A 91 14.19 6.56 -9.48
C SER A 91 14.78 7.82 -10.12
N ARG A 92 14.62 8.97 -9.46
CA ARG A 92 15.45 10.13 -9.81
C ARG A 92 16.84 9.84 -9.28
N ASN A 93 17.78 9.56 -10.18
CA ASN A 93 19.20 9.66 -9.82
C ASN A 93 19.42 11.12 -9.39
N GLY A 94 19.92 11.30 -8.17
CA GLY A 94 20.28 12.61 -7.63
C GLY A 94 21.37 13.28 -8.43
#